data_AF-A0A9X3LKB3-F1
#
_entry.id   AF-A0A9X3LKB3-F1
#
_cell.length_a   1.000
_cell.length_b   1.000
_cell.length_c   1.000
_cell.angle_alpha   90.00
_cell.angle_beta   90.00
_cell.angle_gamma   90.00
#
_symmetry.space_group_name_H-M   'P 1'
#
loop_
_entity.id
_entity.type
_entity.pdbx_description
1 polymer ?
#
loop_
_entity_poly.entity_id
_entity_poly.type
_entity_poly.pdbx_seq_one_letter_code
_entity_poly.pdbx_strand_id
1 'polypeptide(L)' 'MELLLIYLGVVFVCGLLAWAVRLPPLIGFLAAGFALHAAGVEHVDSLDLFADIGVTLMLFAIGLRLDLRALMDKAVWLT' A
#
# COMPACT_ATOMS: atom_id res chain seq x y z
N MET A 1 19.79 -4.91 -4.01
CA MET A 1 19.83 -4.46 -2.60
C MET A 1 19.96 -2.95 -2.46
N GLU A 2 20.84 -2.29 -3.22
CA GLU A 2 20.91 -0.82 -3.31
C GLU A 2 19.57 -0.16 -3.70
N LEU A 3 18.90 -0.65 -4.74
CA LEU A 3 17.60 -0.10 -5.17
C LEU A 3 16.52 -0.16 -4.08
N LEU A 4 16.48 -1.23 -3.30
CA LEU A 4 15.53 -1.39 -2.19
C LEU A 4 15.73 -0.33 -1.10
N LEU A 5 16.99 0.02 -0.81
CA LEU A 5 17.34 1.09 0.14
C LEU A 5 16.89 2.46 -0.38
N ILE A 6 17.04 2.72 -1.68
CA ILE A 6 16.58 3.95 -2.33
C ILE A 6 15.05 4.04 -2.24
N TYR A 7 14.33 2.98 -2.61
CA TYR A 7 12.87 2.92 -2.50
C TYR A 7 12.41 3.18 -1.05
N LEU A 8 12.97 2.46 -0.09
CA LEU A 8 12.59 2.59 1.32
C LEU A 8 12.90 3.99 1.86
N GLY A 9 14.08 4.53 1.53
CA GLY A 9 14.50 5.86 1.95
C GLY A 9 13.57 6.95 1.41
N VAL A 10 13.27 6.92 0.11
CA VAL A 10 12.41 7.94 -0.52
C VAL A 10 10.96 7.83 -0.03
N VAL A 11 10.40 6.63 0.03
CA VAL A 11 9.04 6.41 0.57
C VAL A 11 8.94 6.88 2.03
N PHE A 12 9.94 6.57 2.85
CA PHE A 12 9.98 7.01 4.24
C PHE A 12 10.06 8.53 4.35
N VAL A 13 10.96 9.18 3.61
CA VAL A 13 11.11 10.65 3.61
C VAL A 13 9.84 11.34 3.12
N CYS A 14 9.27 10.92 1.99
CA CYS A 14 8.03 11.51 1.46
C CYS A 14 6.83 11.26 2.38
N GLY A 15 6.72 10.08 2.98
CA GLY A 15 5.68 9.79 3.98
C GLY A 15 5.82 10.66 5.24
N LEU A 16 7.05 10.85 5.72
CA LEU A 16 7.35 11.71 6.86
C LEU A 16 7.08 13.18 6.56
N LEU A 17 7.42 13.65 5.35
CA LEU A 17 7.08 15.00 4.89
C LEU A 17 5.57 15.19 4.78
N ALA A 18 4.83 14.25 4.20
CA ALA A 18 3.37 14.32 4.15
C ALA A 18 2.76 14.40 5.55
N TRP A 19 3.24 13.56 6.47
CA TRP A 19 2.83 13.60 7.87
C TRP A 19 3.16 14.95 8.54
N ALA A 20 4.34 15.52 8.29
CA ALA A 20 4.76 16.81 8.84
C ALA A 20 3.86 17.98 8.37
N VAL A 21 3.34 17.93 7.14
CA VAL A 21 2.39 18.92 6.60
C VAL A 21 0.93 18.56 6.91
N ARG A 22 0.67 17.64 7.85
CA ARG A 22 -0.67 17.17 8.26
C ARG A 22 -1.48 16.47 7.16
N LEU A 23 -0.82 15.99 6.12
CA LEU A 23 -1.44 15.15 5.10
C LEU A 23 -1.37 13.67 5.53
N PRO A 24 -2.37 12.84 5.15
CA PRO A 24 -2.27 11.40 5.28
C PRO A 24 -0.94 10.89 4.67
N PRO A 25 -0.15 10.07 5.39
CA PRO A 25 1.13 9.53 4.89
C PRO A 25 1.02 8.81 3.55
N LEU A 26 -0.16 8.24 3.29
CA LEU A 26 -0.51 7.54 2.06
C LEU A 26 -0.29 8.41 0.80
N ILE A 27 -0.52 9.72 0.90
CA ILE A 27 -0.25 10.69 -0.17
C ILE A 27 1.25 10.78 -0.44
N GLY A 28 2.07 10.81 0.62
CA GLY A 28 3.53 10.82 0.53
C GLY A 28 4.09 9.54 -0.09
N PHE A 29 3.55 8.38 0.29
CA PHE A 29 3.95 7.09 -0.30
C PHE A 29 3.62 7.01 -1.79
N LEU A 30 2.42 7.49 -2.18
CA LEU A 30 2.01 7.52 -3.58
C LEU A 30 2.86 8.50 -4.40
N ALA A 31 3.13 9.69 -3.87
CA ALA A 31 3.99 10.69 -4.51
C ALA A 31 5.43 10.18 -4.69
N ALA A 32 5.97 9.46 -3.69
CA ALA A 32 7.28 8.80 -3.81
C ALA A 32 7.29 7.80 -4.97
N GLY A 33 6.29 6.90 -5.05
CA GLY A 33 6.19 5.93 -6.14
C GLY A 33 6.17 6.59 -7.53
N PHE A 34 5.36 7.64 -7.71
CA PHE A 34 5.33 8.39 -8.96
C PHE A 34 6.65 9.10 -9.27
N ALA A 35 7.31 9.68 -8.26
CA ALA A 35 8.59 10.36 -8.44
C ALA A 35 9.71 9.38 -8.83
N LEU A 36 9.80 8.20 -8.21
CA LEU A 36 10.77 7.17 -8.60
C LEU A 36 10.50 6.64 -10.01
N HIS A 37 9.24 6.38 -10.35
CA HIS A 37 8.86 5.93 -11.68
C HIS A 37 9.22 6.98 -12.75
N ALA A 38 8.91 8.25 -12.50
CA ALA A 38 9.25 9.36 -13.40
C ALA A 38 10.77 9.58 -13.52
N ALA A 39 11.53 9.29 -12.47
CA ALA A 39 12.99 9.34 -12.48
C ALA A 39 13.64 8.15 -13.22
N GLY A 40 12.85 7.20 -13.73
CA GLY A 40 13.35 6.03 -14.47
C GLY A 40 14.06 5.00 -13.58
N VAL A 41 13.76 4.98 -12.28
CA VAL A 41 14.29 3.95 -11.38
C VAL A 41 13.70 2.60 -11.79
N GLU A 42 14.56 1.60 -11.99
CA GLU A 42 14.14 0.25 -12.35
C GLU A 42 13.23 -0.35 -11.28
N HIS A 43 12.25 -1.12 -11.75
CA HIS A 43 11.35 -1.86 -10.88
C HIS A 43 12.13 -2.91 -10.10
N VAL A 44 11.82 -3.04 -8.81
CA VAL A 44 12.52 -3.98 -7.94
C VAL A 44 11.64 -5.21 -7.79
N ASP A 45 12.02 -6.33 -8.42
CA ASP A 45 11.23 -7.58 -8.42
C ASP A 45 10.85 -8.06 -7.00
N SER A 46 11.71 -7.82 -6.01
CA SER A 46 11.40 -8.20 -4.63
C SER A 46 10.26 -7.37 -4.02
N LEU A 47 9.98 -6.16 -4.55
CA LEU A 47 8.88 -5.32 -4.13
C LEU A 47 7.51 -5.90 -4.51
N ASP A 48 7.43 -6.62 -5.63
CA ASP A 48 6.20 -7.32 -6.05
C ASP A 48 5.87 -8.44 -5.06
N LEU A 49 6.87 -9.21 -4.62
CA LEU A 49 6.69 -10.22 -3.58
C LEU A 49 6.19 -9.60 -2.26
N PHE A 50 6.74 -8.45 -1.85
CA PHE A 50 6.27 -7.74 -0.66
C PHE A 50 4.84 -7.22 -0.82
N ALA A 51 4.48 -6.74 -2.01
CA ALA A 51 3.13 -6.28 -2.32
C ALA A 51 2.12 -7.43 -2.25
N ASP A 52 2.44 -8.58 -2.84
CA ASP A 52 1.59 -9.77 -2.80
C ASP A 52 1.36 -10.26 -1.37
N ILE A 53 2.42 -10.33 -0.56
CA ILE A 53 2.31 -10.69 0.86
C ILE A 53 1.45 -9.65 1.60
N GLY A 54 1.69 -8.37 1.37
CA GLY A 54 0.94 -7.28 2.00
C GLY A 54 -0.55 -7.34 1.69
N VAL A 55 -0.92 -7.51 0.42
CA VAL A 55 -2.31 -7.64 -0.03
C VAL A 55 -2.93 -8.92 0.51
N THR A 56 -2.21 -10.05 0.48
CA THR A 56 -2.69 -11.33 1.04
C THR A 56 -3.01 -11.19 2.52
N LEU A 57 -2.12 -10.56 3.30
CA LEU A 57 -2.35 -10.31 4.73
C LEU A 57 -3.50 -9.33 4.96
N MET A 58 -3.64 -8.29 4.12
CA MET A 58 -4.75 -7.35 4.19
C MET A 58 -6.09 -8.05 3.95
N LEU A 59 -6.20 -8.84 2.88
CA LEU A 59 -7.42 -9.61 2.57
C LEU A 59 -7.71 -10.67 3.62
N PHE A 60 -6.69 -11.32 4.17
CA PHE A 60 -6.84 -12.25 5.29
C PHE A 60 -7.39 -11.56 6.54
N ALA A 61 -6.86 -10.39 6.90
CA ALA A 61 -7.34 -9.61 8.03
C ALA A 61 -8.78 -9.08 7.81
N ILE A 62 -9.10 -8.64 6.59
CA ILE A 62 -10.46 -8.27 6.19
C ILE A 62 -11.39 -9.49 6.34
N GLY A 63 -10.96 -10.66 5.88
CA GLY A 63 -11.68 -11.92 6.04
C GLY A 63 -11.92 -12.30 7.51
N LEU A 64 -10.96 -12.05 8.40
CA LEU A 64 -11.10 -12.31 9.84
C LEU A 64 -12.08 -11.34 10.51
N ARG A 65 -12.20 -10.11 10.00
CA ARG A 65 -13.15 -9.08 10.47
C ARG A 65 -14.54 -9.18 9.82
N LEU A 66 -14.71 -10.07 8.85
CA LEU A 66 -15.91 -10.22 8.05
C LEU A 66 -17.03 -10.90 8.85
N ASP A 67 -18.18 -10.25 8.96
CA ASP A 67 -19.36 -10.87 9.57
C ASP A 67 -20.12 -11.70 8.52
N LEU A 68 -19.99 -13.02 8.62
CA LEU A 68 -20.67 -13.97 7.73
C LEU A 68 -22.19 -13.85 7.78
N ARG A 69 -22.78 -13.43 8.92
CA ARG A 69 -24.23 -13.25 9.03
C ARG A 69 -24.68 -12.00 8.29
N ALA A 70 -23.93 -10.91 8.41
CA ALA A 70 -24.19 -9.69 7.65
C ALA A 70 -24.06 -9.93 6.15
N LEU A 71 -23.09 -10.75 5.73
CA LEU A 71 -22.95 -11.17 4.34
C LEU A 71 -24.10 -12.02 3.84
N MET A 72 -24.67 -12.91 4.65
CA MET A 72 -25.79 -13.76 4.22
C MET A 72 -27.14 -13.02 4.16
N ASP A 73 -27.20 -11.75 4.55
CA ASP A 73 -28.41 -10.95 4.46
C ASP A 73 -28.79 -10.67 3.01
N LYS A 74 -30.06 -10.94 2.66
CA LYS A 74 -30.60 -10.82 1.31
C LYS A 74 -30.50 -9.38 0.77
N ALA A 75 -30.49 -8.39 1.66
CA ALA A 75 -30.36 -6.97 1.29
C ALA A 75 -28.99 -6.64 0.67
N VAL A 76 -27.93 -7.38 1.02
CA VAL A 76 -26.57 -7.15 0.50
C VAL A 76 -26.38 -7.71 -0.92
N TRP A 77 -27.11 -8.78 -1.28
CA TRP A 77 -26.99 -9.47 -2.58
C TRP A 77 -28.01 -9.01 -3.64
N LEU A 78 -29.04 -8.27 -3.24
CA LEU A 78 -30.14 -7.84 -4.13
C LEU A 78 -30.04 -6.35 -4.55
N THR A 79 -28.89 -5.70 -4.35
CA THR A 79 -28.56 -4.40 -4.97
C THR A 79 -27.71 -4.64 -6.21
#